data_AF-A0A1W9SM76-F1
#
_entry.id   AF-A0A1W9SM76-F1
#
_cell.length_a   1.000
_cell.length_b   1.000
_cell.length_c   1.000
_cell.angle_alpha   90.00
_cell.angle_beta   90.00
_cell.angle_gamma   90.00
#
_symmetry.space_group_name_H-M   'P 1'
#
loop_
_entity.id
_entity.type
_entity.pdbx_description
1 polymer ?
#
loop_
_entity_poly.entity_id
_entity_poly.type
_entity_poly.pdbx_seq_one_letter_code
_entity_poly.pdbx_strand_id
1 'polypeptide(L)'
;MFCGIVEEAAKVVNLKKENENLHITMECSFVNELKVDQSVSHNGVCLTVVKITDKTFTVTAIYETLQKSNLGLLKIGSKVNLERSMKLNAMIDGHMVQGHVDQTAVCKNLTVVNSKDNSFQVAIIPYTYDITNFHEIKNGTVVNLEFDIIGKYITKIVKQQLESYFSKK
;
A
#
# COMPACT_ATOMS: atom_id res chain seq x y z
N MET A 1 -2.53 3.69 11.12
CA MET A 1 -2.92 2.29 10.86
C MET A 1 -4.11 2.28 9.95
N PHE A 2 -4.23 1.23 9.17
CA PHE A 2 -5.19 1.01 8.09
C PHE A 2 -5.79 -0.40 8.25
N CYS A 3 -6.87 -0.67 7.51
CA CYS A 3 -7.52 -1.97 7.48
C CYS A 3 -7.34 -2.73 6.14
N GLY A 4 -6.74 -2.09 5.14
CA GLY A 4 -6.53 -2.68 3.81
C GLY A 4 -7.78 -2.60 2.92
N ILE A 5 -8.75 -1.76 3.29
CA ILE A 5 -9.96 -1.52 2.49
C ILE A 5 -9.80 -0.21 1.74
N VAL A 6 -9.51 -0.33 0.45
CA VAL A 6 -9.33 0.82 -0.44
C VAL A 6 -10.65 1.56 -0.60
N GLU A 7 -10.60 2.89 -0.46
CA GLU A 7 -11.76 3.76 -0.62
C GLU A 7 -11.93 4.23 -2.06
N GLU A 8 -10.83 4.53 -2.76
CA GLU A 8 -10.86 4.86 -4.19
C GLU A 8 -9.49 4.73 -4.88
N ALA A 9 -9.51 4.66 -6.21
CA ALA A 9 -8.34 4.82 -7.06
C ALA A 9 -8.18 6.27 -7.54
N ALA A 10 -7.42 7.06 -6.77
CA ALA A 10 -7.16 8.47 -7.03
C ALA A 10 -6.21 8.70 -8.21
N LYS A 11 -6.38 9.82 -8.92
CA LYS A 11 -5.54 10.17 -10.07
C LYS A 11 -4.36 11.04 -9.64
N VAL A 12 -3.15 10.67 -10.04
CA VAL A 12 -1.97 11.53 -9.91
C VAL A 12 -2.07 12.68 -10.92
N VAL A 13 -2.11 13.92 -10.42
CA VAL A 13 -2.24 15.12 -11.25
C VAL A 13 -0.93 15.90 -11.39
N ASN A 14 0.00 15.75 -10.45
CA ASN A 14 1.32 16.36 -10.54
C ASN A 14 2.38 15.52 -9.81
N LEU A 15 3.61 15.58 -10.32
CA LEU A 15 4.80 14.94 -9.74
C LEU A 15 5.93 15.97 -9.76
N LYS A 16 6.46 16.31 -8.60
CA LYS A 16 7.59 17.23 -8.47
C LYS A 16 8.72 16.57 -7.70
N LYS A 17 9.85 16.38 -8.36
CA LYS A 17 11.07 15.89 -7.71
C LYS A 17 11.75 17.02 -6.97
N GLU A 18 12.20 16.76 -5.74
CA GLU A 18 12.99 17.67 -4.93
C GLU A 18 14.11 16.85 -4.27
N ASN A 19 15.35 17.08 -4.71
CA ASN A 19 16.48 16.21 -4.39
C ASN A 19 16.17 14.75 -4.74
N GLU A 20 16.22 13.85 -3.75
CA GLU A 20 15.88 12.43 -3.90
C GLU A 20 14.41 12.12 -3.58
N ASN A 21 13.64 13.11 -3.13
CA ASN A 21 12.25 12.95 -2.74
C ASN A 21 11.32 13.26 -3.92
N LEU A 22 10.11 12.70 -3.85
CA LEU A 22 9.05 12.91 -4.83
C LEU A 22 7.81 13.44 -4.13
N HIS A 23 7.40 14.65 -4.50
CA HIS A 23 6.11 15.21 -4.14
C HIS A 23 5.06 14.72 -5.12
N ILE A 24 4.03 14.07 -4.61
CA ILE A 24 2.95 13.45 -5.39
C ILE A 24 1.66 14.19 -5.06
N THR A 25 1.08 14.85 -6.06
CA THR A 25 -0.23 15.51 -5.91
C THR A 25 -1.30 14.66 -6.56
N MET A 26 -2.37 14.40 -5.82
CA MET A 26 -3.50 13.58 -6.26
C MET A 26 -4.83 14.31 -6.05
N GLU A 27 -5.79 13.97 -6.91
CA GLU A 27 -7.20 14.37 -6.79
C GLU A 27 -8.01 13.16 -6.30
N CYS A 28 -8.84 13.37 -5.28
CA CYS A 28 -9.70 12.34 -4.69
C CYS A 28 -11.04 12.93 -4.21
N SER A 29 -12.04 12.09 -4.00
CA SER A 29 -13.40 12.49 -3.63
C SER A 29 -13.51 13.11 -2.23
N PHE A 30 -12.58 12.77 -1.32
CA PHE A 30 -12.61 13.16 0.09
C PHE A 30 -11.52 14.18 0.47
N VAL A 31 -10.97 14.95 -0.47
CA VAL A 31 -9.93 15.97 -0.18
C VAL A 31 -10.37 16.93 0.93
N ASN A 32 -11.63 17.35 0.93
CA ASN A 32 -12.19 18.28 1.91
C ASN A 32 -12.29 17.70 3.34
N GLU A 33 -12.14 16.38 3.49
CA GLU A 33 -12.11 15.71 4.79
C GLU A 33 -10.68 15.49 5.31
N LEU A 34 -9.67 15.75 4.48
CA LEU A 34 -8.27 15.60 4.86
C LEU A 34 -7.76 16.80 5.65
N LYS A 35 -6.72 16.57 6.45
CA LYS A 35 -5.96 17.60 7.15
C LYS A 35 -4.48 17.43 6.86
N VAL A 36 -3.74 18.55 6.88
CA VAL A 36 -2.27 18.49 6.92
C VAL A 36 -1.86 17.68 8.16
N ASP A 37 -0.77 16.93 8.04
CA ASP A 37 -0.25 15.98 9.03
C ASP A 37 -1.08 14.69 9.21
N GLN A 38 -2.16 14.51 8.44
CA GLN A 38 -2.90 13.25 8.42
C GLN A 38 -2.18 12.18 7.58
N SER A 39 -2.18 10.94 8.08
CA SER A 39 -1.70 9.78 7.34
C SER A 39 -2.78 9.21 6.41
N VAL A 40 -2.39 8.96 5.15
CA VAL A 40 -3.20 8.30 4.13
C VAL A 40 -2.34 7.21 3.48
N SER A 41 -2.92 6.06 3.19
CA SER A 41 -2.27 4.94 2.49
C SER A 41 -2.33 5.18 0.97
N HIS A 42 -1.22 4.91 0.28
CA HIS A 42 -1.04 5.11 -1.15
C HIS A 42 -0.49 3.83 -1.76
N ASN A 43 -1.33 3.02 -2.41
CA ASN A 43 -0.98 1.65 -2.80
C ASN A 43 -0.37 0.85 -1.62
N GLY A 44 -0.90 1.02 -0.40
CA GLY A 44 -0.35 0.38 0.80
C GLY A 44 0.85 1.09 1.44
N VAL A 45 1.28 2.25 0.93
CA VAL A 45 2.35 3.05 1.54
C VAL A 45 1.74 4.18 2.38
N CYS A 46 2.02 4.21 3.67
CA CYS A 46 1.65 5.30 4.56
C CYS A 46 2.46 6.55 4.21
N LEU A 47 1.78 7.64 3.83
CA LEU A 47 2.40 8.96 3.67
C LEU A 47 1.56 10.02 4.39
N THR A 48 2.23 11.11 4.75
CA THR A 48 1.62 12.24 5.45
C THR A 48 1.27 13.34 4.48
N VAL A 49 0.05 13.88 4.60
CA VAL A 49 -0.41 15.02 3.81
C VAL A 49 0.37 16.27 4.19
N VAL A 50 1.06 16.88 3.22
CA VAL A 50 1.89 18.09 3.42
C VAL A 50 1.23 19.36 2.90
N LYS A 51 0.25 19.24 2.00
CA LYS A 51 -0.48 20.37 1.41
C LYS A 51 -1.85 19.93 0.95
N ILE A 52 -2.85 20.78 1.13
CA ILE A 52 -4.22 20.62 0.64
C ILE A 52 -4.62 21.87 -0.15
N THR A 53 -5.41 21.67 -1.19
CA THR A 53 -6.15 22.70 -1.93
C THR A 53 -7.61 22.26 -2.06
N ASP A 54 -8.45 23.03 -2.76
CA ASP A 54 -9.88 22.72 -2.91
C ASP A 54 -10.18 21.37 -3.59
N LYS A 55 -9.24 20.86 -4.42
CA LYS A 55 -9.44 19.63 -5.21
C LYS A 55 -8.33 18.61 -5.08
N THR A 56 -7.20 18.97 -4.50
CA THR A 56 -6.02 18.11 -4.48
C THR A 56 -5.33 18.13 -3.14
N PHE A 57 -4.63 17.05 -2.83
CA PHE A 57 -3.67 17.01 -1.74
C PHE A 57 -2.30 16.55 -2.25
N THR A 58 -1.26 16.89 -1.51
CA THR A 58 0.13 16.50 -1.82
C THR A 58 0.71 15.74 -0.64
N VAL A 59 1.47 14.70 -0.97
CA VAL A 59 2.31 13.93 -0.04
C VAL A 59 3.75 13.90 -0.54
N THR A 60 4.69 13.65 0.36
CA THR A 60 6.12 13.52 0.02
C THR A 60 6.56 12.09 0.26
N ALA A 61 6.98 11.39 -0.78
CA ALA A 61 7.66 10.11 -0.67
C ALA A 61 9.18 10.35 -0.63
N ILE A 62 9.82 9.90 0.44
CA ILE A 62 11.27 9.98 0.58
C ILE A 62 11.98 8.92 -0.27
N TYR A 63 13.28 9.10 -0.48
CA TYR A 63 14.10 8.20 -1.28
C TYR A 63 13.91 6.71 -0.93
N GLU A 64 14.02 6.35 0.35
CA GLU A 64 13.86 4.95 0.79
C GLU A 64 12.50 4.38 0.42
N THR A 65 11.42 5.15 0.62
CA THR A 65 10.05 4.76 0.25
C THR A 65 9.93 4.53 -1.24
N LEU A 66 10.57 5.37 -2.07
CA LEU A 66 10.56 5.23 -3.52
C LEU A 66 11.34 3.99 -3.99
N GLN A 67 12.40 3.60 -3.28
CA GLN A 67 13.16 2.39 -3.59
C GLN A 67 12.42 1.10 -3.19
N LYS A 68 11.67 1.14 -2.08
CA LYS A 68 10.98 -0.04 -1.54
C LYS A 68 9.58 -0.26 -2.09
N SER A 69 9.02 0.68 -2.84
CA SER A 69 7.65 0.64 -3.34
C SER A 69 7.53 0.96 -4.83
N ASN A 70 6.33 0.79 -5.38
CA ASN A 70 6.00 1.15 -6.75
C ASN A 70 5.75 2.64 -6.95
N LEU A 71 5.82 3.48 -5.90
CA LEU A 71 5.55 4.91 -6.01
C LEU A 71 6.58 5.64 -6.89
N GLY A 72 7.82 5.12 -6.97
CA GLY A 72 8.85 5.65 -7.88
C GLY A 72 8.55 5.43 -9.37
N LEU A 73 7.57 4.59 -9.70
CA LEU A 73 7.18 4.27 -11.08
C LEU A 73 5.98 5.10 -11.57
N LEU A 74 5.40 5.93 -10.70
CA LEU A 74 4.23 6.73 -11.01
C LEU A 74 4.50 7.74 -12.12
N LYS A 75 3.47 7.97 -12.94
CA LYS A 75 3.43 9.02 -13.95
C LYS A 75 2.19 9.88 -13.71
N ILE A 76 2.17 11.07 -14.28
CA ILE A 76 0.95 11.87 -14.33
C ILE A 76 -0.14 11.05 -15.02
N GLY A 77 -1.31 10.96 -14.40
CA GLY A 77 -2.43 10.13 -14.84
C GLY A 77 -2.49 8.74 -14.20
N SER A 78 -1.43 8.26 -13.54
CA SER A 78 -1.46 6.98 -12.81
C SER A 78 -2.57 6.95 -11.75
N LYS A 79 -3.16 5.76 -11.54
CA LYS A 79 -4.12 5.50 -10.47
C LYS A 79 -3.45 4.93 -9.22
N VAL A 80 -3.74 5.53 -8.08
CA VAL A 80 -3.21 5.14 -6.77
C VAL A 80 -4.37 4.80 -5.84
N ASN A 81 -4.35 3.60 -5.27
CA ASN A 81 -5.32 3.18 -4.26
C ASN A 81 -5.12 4.02 -3.00
N LEU A 82 -6.17 4.69 -2.55
CA LEU A 82 -6.17 5.46 -1.33
C LEU A 82 -7.01 4.79 -0.25
N GLU A 83 -6.54 4.91 0.99
CA GLU A 83 -7.27 4.53 2.20
C GLU A 83 -6.87 5.49 3.32
N ARG A 84 -7.86 6.10 3.99
CA ARG A 84 -7.61 6.98 5.13
C ARG A 84 -7.24 6.17 6.36
N SER A 85 -6.49 6.78 7.26
CA SER A 85 -6.20 6.18 8.56
C SER A 85 -7.49 5.86 9.32
N MET A 86 -7.50 4.70 9.98
CA MET A 86 -8.66 4.27 10.75
C MET A 86 -8.94 5.22 11.92
N LYS A 87 -10.23 5.49 12.17
CA LYS A 87 -10.66 6.18 13.38
C LYS A 87 -10.54 5.25 14.59
N LEU A 88 -10.24 5.83 15.76
CA LEU A 88 -10.27 5.08 17.01
C LEU A 88 -11.68 4.51 17.24
N ASN A 89 -11.77 3.21 17.57
CA ASN A 89 -13.02 2.45 17.76
C ASN A 89 -13.84 2.16 16.49
N ALA A 90 -13.26 2.32 15.29
CA ALA A 90 -13.89 1.82 14.07
C ALA A 90 -13.81 0.28 13.99
N MET A 91 -14.79 -0.32 13.30
CA MET A 91 -14.73 -1.74 12.94
C MET A 91 -13.55 -1.98 11.98
N ILE A 92 -12.94 -3.16 12.08
CA ILE A 92 -11.85 -3.60 11.20
C ILE A 92 -12.41 -4.64 10.25
N ASP A 93 -12.83 -4.22 9.06
CA ASP A 93 -13.46 -5.12 8.08
C ASP A 93 -12.43 -5.95 7.28
N GLY A 94 -11.17 -5.49 7.24
CA GLY A 94 -10.03 -6.22 6.68
C GLY A 94 -9.12 -6.81 7.76
N HIS A 95 -7.85 -6.42 7.75
CA HIS A 95 -6.86 -6.82 8.77
C HIS A 95 -5.96 -5.64 9.13
N MET A 96 -5.10 -5.78 10.14
CA MET A 96 -4.22 -4.68 10.54
C MET A 96 -3.13 -4.45 9.48
N VAL A 97 -3.22 -3.30 8.81
CA VAL A 97 -2.22 -2.81 7.85
C VAL A 97 -1.51 -1.60 8.44
N GLN A 98 -0.18 -1.64 8.44
CA GLN A 98 0.66 -0.56 8.95
C GLN A 98 0.87 0.53 7.90
N GLY A 99 0.86 0.16 6.62
CA GLY A 99 1.26 1.01 5.51
C GLY A 99 2.78 1.03 5.32
N HIS A 100 3.45 -0.06 5.69
CA HIS A 100 4.91 -0.23 5.59
C HIS A 100 5.20 -1.38 4.63
N VAL A 101 5.41 -1.02 3.37
CA VAL A 101 5.72 -1.98 2.31
C VAL A 101 7.06 -2.66 2.59
N ASP A 102 7.05 -4.00 2.61
CA ASP A 102 8.22 -4.82 2.83
C ASP A 102 9.01 -5.02 1.54
N GLN A 103 8.29 -5.25 0.43
CA GLN A 103 8.88 -5.52 -0.87
C GLN A 103 7.87 -5.21 -2.00
N THR A 104 8.37 -5.21 -3.24
CA THR A 104 7.54 -5.22 -4.45
C THR A 104 7.49 -6.60 -5.10
N ALA A 105 6.41 -6.87 -5.84
CA ALA A 105 6.27 -8.04 -6.69
C ALA A 105 5.82 -7.65 -8.09
N VAL A 106 6.05 -8.55 -9.05
CA VAL A 106 5.65 -8.36 -10.46
C VAL A 106 4.48 -9.27 -10.76
N CYS A 107 3.37 -8.68 -11.20
CA CYS A 107 2.22 -9.45 -11.69
C CYS A 107 2.63 -10.30 -12.89
N LYS A 108 2.46 -11.62 -12.81
CA LYS A 108 2.73 -12.55 -13.91
C LYS A 108 1.45 -12.96 -14.65
N ASN A 109 0.38 -13.18 -13.91
CA ASN A 109 -0.92 -13.55 -14.45
C ASN A 109 -2.04 -13.18 -13.47
N LEU A 110 -3.25 -13.04 -13.98
CA LEU A 110 -4.47 -12.79 -13.20
C LEU A 110 -5.34 -14.06 -13.28
N THR A 111 -5.09 -15.05 -12.41
CA THR A 111 -5.83 -16.32 -12.39
C THR A 111 -6.11 -16.82 -10.97
N VAL A 112 -6.97 -17.83 -10.87
CA VAL A 112 -7.51 -18.42 -9.63
C VAL A 112 -6.42 -18.99 -8.69
N VAL A 113 -6.75 -19.01 -7.40
CA VAL A 113 -5.90 -19.11 -6.20
C VAL A 113 -4.99 -20.36 -6.11
N ASN A 114 -3.71 -20.12 -5.85
CA ASN A 114 -2.70 -21.07 -5.39
C ASN A 114 -1.52 -20.31 -4.78
N SER A 115 -0.75 -20.94 -3.90
CA SER A 115 0.52 -20.41 -3.38
C SER A 115 1.64 -21.38 -3.69
N LYS A 116 2.79 -20.86 -4.11
CA LYS A 116 4.04 -21.56 -4.38
C LYS A 116 5.19 -20.75 -3.76
N ASP A 117 6.36 -21.36 -3.62
CA ASP A 117 7.52 -20.78 -2.92
C ASP A 117 7.84 -19.32 -3.32
N ASN A 118 7.71 -18.96 -4.60
CA ASN A 118 8.01 -17.62 -5.12
C ASN A 118 6.87 -16.97 -5.89
N SER A 119 5.64 -17.47 -5.74
CA SER A 119 4.48 -16.88 -6.41
C SER A 119 3.19 -17.21 -5.67
N PHE A 120 2.32 -16.24 -5.51
CA PHE A 120 0.98 -16.45 -4.99
C PHE A 120 -0.06 -15.91 -5.97
N GLN A 121 -1.29 -16.37 -5.84
CA GLN A 121 -2.42 -15.92 -6.64
C GLN A 121 -3.52 -15.43 -5.70
N VAL A 122 -4.17 -14.33 -6.09
CA VAL A 122 -5.27 -13.72 -5.35
C VAL A 122 -6.52 -13.70 -6.22
N ALA A 123 -7.67 -13.92 -5.61
CA ALA A 123 -8.96 -13.72 -6.27
C ALA A 123 -9.44 -12.29 -6.01
N ILE A 124 -9.72 -11.54 -7.08
CA ILE A 124 -10.28 -10.19 -6.99
C ILE A 124 -11.76 -10.26 -7.35
N ILE A 125 -12.62 -9.82 -6.42
CA ILE A 125 -14.06 -9.74 -6.66
C ILE A 125 -14.40 -8.51 -7.52
N PRO A 126 -15.55 -8.50 -8.23
CA PRO A 126 -15.92 -7.40 -9.13
C PRO A 126 -15.88 -6.02 -8.48
N TYR A 127 -16.45 -5.87 -7.27
CA TYR A 127 -16.44 -4.60 -6.56
C TYR A 127 -15.03 -4.06 -6.32
N THR A 128 -14.10 -4.90 -5.85
CA THR A 128 -12.69 -4.53 -5.64
C THR A 128 -12.01 -4.17 -6.96
N TYR A 129 -12.31 -4.90 -8.04
CA TYR A 129 -11.76 -4.60 -9.36
C TYR A 129 -12.18 -3.19 -9.84
N ASP A 130 -13.44 -2.82 -9.62
CA ASP A 130 -14.00 -1.56 -10.08
C ASP A 130 -13.50 -0.35 -9.27
N ILE A 131 -13.41 -0.49 -7.94
CA ILE A 131 -13.09 0.64 -7.04
C ILE A 131 -11.57 0.88 -6.85
N THR A 132 -10.74 -0.12 -7.12
CA THR A 132 -9.27 -0.04 -6.97
C THR A 132 -8.57 0.01 -8.32
N ASN A 133 -7.30 0.40 -8.36
CA ASN A 133 -6.47 0.35 -9.57
C ASN A 133 -6.16 -1.07 -10.05
N PHE A 134 -6.72 -2.12 -9.45
CA PHE A 134 -6.55 -3.50 -9.91
C PHE A 134 -7.04 -3.71 -11.35
N HIS A 135 -8.00 -2.90 -11.82
CA HIS A 135 -8.40 -2.92 -13.23
C HIS A 135 -7.34 -2.43 -14.23
N GLU A 136 -6.28 -1.75 -13.76
CA GLU A 136 -5.14 -1.35 -14.60
C GLU A 136 -3.96 -2.33 -14.51
N ILE A 137 -4.03 -3.32 -13.62
CA ILE A 137 -2.96 -4.31 -13.45
C ILE A 137 -2.94 -5.24 -14.66
N LYS A 138 -1.73 -5.42 -15.21
CA LYS A 138 -1.44 -6.33 -16.31
C LYS A 138 -0.14 -7.08 -16.03
N ASN A 139 0.15 -8.08 -16.84
CA ASN A 139 1.44 -8.78 -16.77
C ASN A 139 2.59 -7.75 -16.86
N GLY A 140 3.52 -7.82 -15.91
CA GLY A 140 4.62 -6.90 -15.73
C GLY A 140 4.36 -5.73 -14.77
N THR A 141 3.12 -5.50 -14.32
CA THR A 141 2.82 -4.44 -13.35
C THR A 141 3.47 -4.75 -12.00
N VAL A 142 4.12 -3.75 -11.41
CA VAL A 142 4.75 -3.83 -10.08
C VAL A 142 3.74 -3.44 -9.00
N VAL A 143 3.57 -4.31 -8.01
CA VAL A 143 2.67 -4.11 -6.86
C VAL A 143 3.47 -4.09 -5.56
N ASN A 144 2.95 -3.38 -4.57
CA ASN A 144 3.51 -3.34 -3.23
C ASN A 144 2.99 -4.52 -2.42
N LEU A 145 3.87 -5.13 -1.62
CA LEU A 145 3.54 -6.18 -0.66
C LEU A 145 3.88 -5.72 0.75
N GLU A 146 2.89 -5.82 1.63
CA GLU A 146 3.06 -5.75 3.07
C GLU A 146 2.66 -7.11 3.64
N PHE A 147 3.55 -7.75 4.39
CA PHE A 147 3.20 -9.00 5.07
C PHE A 147 2.42 -8.72 6.35
N ASP A 148 1.48 -9.61 6.65
CA ASP A 148 0.70 -9.56 7.88
C ASP A 148 1.62 -9.49 9.11
N ILE A 149 1.39 -8.48 9.95
CA ILE A 149 2.16 -8.24 11.16
C ILE A 149 2.14 -9.44 12.12
N ILE A 150 0.99 -10.11 12.27
CA ILE A 150 0.82 -11.30 13.08
C ILE A 150 1.69 -12.43 12.50
N GLY A 151 1.68 -12.60 11.18
CA GLY A 151 2.54 -13.57 10.49
C GLY A 151 4.02 -13.34 10.74
N LYS A 152 4.48 -12.09 10.74
CA LYS A 152 5.87 -11.71 11.08
C LYS A 152 6.22 -12.11 12.53
N TYR A 153 5.33 -11.81 13.49
CA TYR A 153 5.54 -12.15 14.89
C TYR A 153 5.54 -13.66 15.14
N ILE A 154 4.59 -14.40 14.54
CA ILE A 154 4.56 -15.87 14.62
C ILE A 154 5.87 -16.45 14.11
N THR A 155 6.34 -16.01 12.94
CA THR A 155 7.60 -16.48 12.34
C THR A 155 8.78 -16.24 13.28
N LYS A 156 8.84 -15.06 13.91
CA LYS A 156 9.90 -14.72 14.88
C LYS A 156 9.85 -15.60 16.12
N ILE A 157 8.66 -15.80 16.70
CA ILE A 157 8.46 -16.61 17.91
C ILE A 157 8.82 -18.08 17.63
N VAL A 158 8.32 -18.64 16.54
CA VAL A 158 8.56 -20.04 16.16
C VAL A 158 10.06 -20.27 15.92
N LYS A 159 10.75 -19.37 15.23
CA LYS A 159 12.22 -19.47 15.05
C LYS A 159 12.96 -19.52 16.39
N GLN A 160 12.65 -18.61 17.31
CA GLN A 160 13.28 -18.58 18.64
C GLN A 160 13.01 -19.86 19.45
N GLN A 161 11.80 -20.41 19.37
CA GLN A 161 11.46 -21.66 20.06
C GLN A 161 12.21 -22.87 19.47
N LEU A 162 12.29 -22.96 18.14
CA LEU A 162 13.04 -24.02 17.46
C LEU A 162 14.53 -23.93 17.77
N GLU A 163 15.12 -22.75 17.68
CA GLU A 163 16.52 -22.51 18.06
C GLU A 163 16.78 -22.96 19.50
N SER A 164 15.92 -22.56 20.45
CA SER A 164 16.06 -22.98 21.86
C SER A 164 15.91 -24.49 22.05
N TYR A 165 15.03 -25.15 21.29
CA TYR A 165 14.85 -26.61 21.37
C TYR A 165 16.07 -27.37 20.86
N PHE A 166 16.65 -26.94 19.74
CA PHE A 166 17.82 -27.60 19.16
C PHE A 166 19.13 -27.24 19.87
N SER A 167 19.26 -26.06 20.49
CA SER A 167 20.43 -25.71 21.31
C SER A 167 20.49 -26.41 22.67
N LYS A 168 19.42 -27.10 23.10
CA LYS A 168 19.38 -27.90 24.33
C LYS A 168 19.66 -29.40 24.10
N LYS A 169 19.84 -29.82 22.84
CA LYS A 169 20.35 -31.15 22.46
C LYS A 169 21.84 -31.07 22.18
#